data_AF-A0A812N6F8-F1
#
_entry.id   AF-A0A812N6F8-F1
#
_cell.length_a   1.000
_cell.length_b   1.000
_cell.length_c   1.000
_cell.angle_alpha   90.00
_cell.angle_beta   90.00
_cell.angle_gamma   90.00
#
_symmetry.space_group_name_H-M   'P 1'
#
loop_
_entity.id
_entity.type
_entity.pdbx_description
1 polymer ?
#
loop_
_entity_poly.entity_id
_entity_poly.type
_entity_poly.pdbx_seq_one_letter_code
_entity_poly.pdbx_strand_id
1 'polypeptide(L)'
;MTVIPVLHTLLYERVLYRLLSGWHASTSLSIAKNYYAPGTKQKGAWSPNLERFMKDIGEHPERVKNLHFSFVVLLRAVKRAAPYLQSYSFNTGDEKEDGMTKLLMSRLLDSQLLSLCSPLFEAFDETRLFNAPSEQRSLLKRQFKSVFRNITELVDCVQCQRCRLHAKLFSLGLGTDAWIVLLPIPARMHRAD
;
A
#
# COMPACT_ATOMS: atom_id res chain seq x y z
N MET A 1 34.50 1.54 4.22
CA MET A 1 33.56 0.89 3.27
C MET A 1 32.40 0.11 3.93
N THR A 2 32.28 0.07 5.26
CA THR A 2 31.22 -0.69 5.99
C THR A 2 30.00 0.13 6.40
N VAL A 3 30.03 1.46 6.33
CA VAL A 3 28.96 2.35 6.82
C VAL A 3 27.76 2.43 5.86
N ILE A 4 28.01 2.33 4.56
CA ILE A 4 26.99 2.41 3.49
C ILE A 4 25.96 1.24 3.54
N PRO A 5 26.37 -0.04 3.68
CA PRO A 5 25.39 -1.14 3.75
C PRO A 5 24.51 -1.12 5.02
N VAL A 6 25.03 -0.59 6.13
CA VAL A 6 24.26 -0.47 7.39
C VAL A 6 23.18 0.61 7.27
N LEU A 7 23.50 1.76 6.66
CA LEU A 7 22.55 2.86 6.47
C LEU A 7 21.38 2.46 5.54
N HIS A 8 21.65 1.71 4.47
CA HIS A 8 20.59 1.20 3.59
C HIS A 8 19.66 0.21 4.29
N THR A 9 20.20 -0.66 5.14
CA THR A 9 19.42 -1.62 5.93
C THR A 9 18.49 -0.89 6.91
N LEU A 10 19.00 0.14 7.61
CA LEU A 10 18.21 0.95 8.53
C LEU A 10 17.10 1.75 7.84
N LEU A 11 17.37 2.29 6.65
CA LEU A 11 16.35 2.99 5.86
C LEU A 11 15.27 2.02 5.36
N TYR A 12 15.65 0.83 4.90
CA TYR A 12 14.73 -0.24 4.50
C TYR A 12 13.78 -0.63 5.64
N GLU A 13 14.34 -0.95 6.81
CA GLU A 13 13.56 -1.33 7.99
C GLU A 13 12.60 -0.23 8.40
N ARG A 14 13.02 1.05 8.32
CA ARG A 14 12.18 2.20 8.62
C ARG A 14 11.02 2.34 7.64
N VAL A 15 11.26 2.17 6.34
CA VAL A 15 10.20 2.22 5.31
C VAL A 15 9.20 1.10 5.54
N LEU A 16 9.69 -0.13 5.68
CA LEU A 16 8.88 -1.31 5.92
C LEU A 16 8.03 -1.16 7.18
N TYR A 17 8.63 -0.70 8.29
CA TYR A 17 7.92 -0.43 9.54
C TYR A 17 6.77 0.57 9.33
N ARG A 18 7.03 1.69 8.65
CA ARG A 18 5.99 2.71 8.41
C ARG A 18 4.86 2.17 7.53
N LEU A 19 5.18 1.38 6.51
CA LEU A 19 4.18 0.74 5.64
C LEU A 19 3.27 -0.21 6.44
N LEU A 20 3.87 -1.11 7.22
CA LEU A 20 3.14 -2.08 8.04
C LEU A 20 2.34 -1.39 9.16
N SER A 21 2.92 -0.37 9.79
CA SER A 21 2.23 0.46 10.80
C SER A 21 1.03 1.19 10.20
N GLY A 22 1.17 1.75 8.99
CA GLY A 22 0.05 2.38 8.29
C GLY A 22 -1.05 1.38 7.89
N TRP A 23 -0.69 0.17 7.47
CA TRP A 23 -1.68 -0.90 7.22
C TRP A 23 -2.40 -1.31 8.51
N HIS A 24 -1.68 -1.48 9.62
CA HIS A 24 -2.31 -1.77 10.91
C HIS A 24 -3.26 -0.63 11.32
N ALA A 25 -2.83 0.63 11.19
CA ALA A 25 -3.68 1.79 11.46
C ALA A 25 -4.94 1.82 10.58
N SER A 26 -4.81 1.53 9.29
CA SER A 26 -5.96 1.43 8.35
C SER A 26 -6.96 0.36 8.77
N THR A 27 -6.45 -0.82 9.16
CA THR A 27 -7.28 -1.94 9.63
C THR A 27 -8.02 -1.57 10.92
N SER A 28 -7.32 -1.03 11.90
CA SER A 28 -7.91 -0.62 13.18
C SER A 28 -8.96 0.48 12.99
N LEU A 29 -8.70 1.46 12.11
CA LEU A 29 -9.64 2.50 11.74
C LEU A 29 -10.91 1.92 11.07
N SER A 30 -10.75 0.95 10.16
CA SER A 30 -11.89 0.29 9.51
C SER A 30 -12.78 -0.46 10.50
N ILE A 31 -12.17 -1.15 11.48
CA ILE A 31 -12.91 -1.85 12.54
C ILE A 31 -13.57 -0.85 13.50
N ALA A 32 -12.91 0.26 13.84
CA ALA A 32 -13.51 1.30 14.69
C ALA A 32 -14.68 2.00 14.00
N LYS A 33 -14.58 2.27 12.70
CA LYS A 33 -15.64 2.87 11.89
C LYS A 33 -16.84 1.94 11.70
N ASN A 34 -16.57 0.66 11.46
CA ASN A 34 -17.58 -0.38 11.29
C ASN A 34 -17.55 -1.29 12.51
N TYR A 35 -17.95 -0.76 13.66
CA TYR A 35 -18.02 -1.53 14.90
C TYR A 35 -19.43 -2.10 15.11
N TYR A 36 -19.51 -3.29 15.70
CA TYR A 36 -20.77 -3.93 16.08
C TYR A 36 -20.80 -4.11 17.60
N ALA A 37 -21.69 -3.39 18.28
CA ALA A 37 -21.78 -3.41 19.74
C ALA A 37 -22.41 -4.72 20.24
N PRO A 38 -21.74 -5.48 21.14
CA PRO A 38 -22.33 -6.65 21.75
C PRO A 38 -23.42 -6.25 22.76
N GLY A 39 -24.62 -6.83 22.65
CA GLY A 39 -25.64 -6.78 23.71
C GLY A 39 -26.75 -5.72 23.60
N THR A 40 -26.76 -4.86 22.58
CA THR A 40 -27.89 -3.92 22.38
C THR A 40 -29.08 -4.63 21.74
N LYS A 41 -30.11 -4.90 22.54
CA LYS A 41 -31.46 -5.34 22.09
C LYS A 41 -32.19 -4.30 21.22
N GLN A 42 -31.62 -3.10 21.03
CA GLN A 42 -32.09 -2.13 20.05
C GLN A 42 -30.99 -1.80 19.03
N LYS A 43 -31.30 -2.17 17.77
CA LYS A 43 -30.66 -1.85 16.49
C LYS A 43 -29.26 -2.44 16.28
N GLY A 44 -29.23 -3.68 15.76
CA GLY A 44 -28.05 -4.36 15.18
C GLY A 44 -27.52 -3.70 13.90
N ALA A 45 -27.23 -2.41 13.95
CA ALA A 45 -26.59 -1.67 12.87
C ALA A 45 -25.10 -1.50 13.17
N TRP A 46 -24.27 -1.64 12.14
CA TRP A 46 -22.87 -1.27 12.19
C TRP A 46 -22.75 0.25 12.40
N SER A 47 -21.97 0.67 13.39
CA SER A 47 -21.79 2.09 13.71
C SER A 47 -20.36 2.40 14.13
N PRO A 48 -19.91 3.66 14.01
CA PRO A 48 -18.61 4.07 14.54
C PRO A 48 -18.53 3.91 16.05
N ASN A 49 -17.40 3.42 16.56
CA ASN A 49 -17.05 3.38 17.97
C ASN A 49 -15.91 4.37 18.25
N LEU A 50 -16.28 5.52 18.83
CA LEU A 50 -15.34 6.61 19.12
C LEU A 50 -14.30 6.22 20.19
N GLU A 51 -14.71 5.50 21.23
CA GLU A 51 -13.81 5.06 22.29
C GLU A 51 -12.68 4.18 21.72
N ARG A 52 -13.05 3.22 20.88
CA ARG A 52 -12.08 2.35 20.19
C ARG A 52 -11.21 3.14 19.22
N PHE A 53 -11.77 4.11 18.50
CA PHE A 53 -10.98 5.00 17.65
C PHE A 53 -9.94 5.79 18.44
N MET A 54 -10.34 6.39 19.57
CA MET A 54 -9.42 7.19 20.40
C MET A 54 -8.29 6.32 20.94
N LYS A 55 -8.63 5.16 21.51
CA LYS A 55 -7.67 4.20 22.02
C LYS A 55 -6.71 3.66 20.96
N ASP A 56 -7.22 3.30 19.77
CA ASP A 56 -6.41 2.62 18.75
C ASP A 56 -5.69 3.60 17.81
N ILE A 57 -6.18 4.84 17.64
CA ILE A 57 -5.68 5.79 16.64
C ILE A 57 -5.55 7.21 17.20
N GLY A 58 -6.58 7.73 17.87
CA GLY A 58 -6.65 9.14 18.28
C GLY A 58 -5.53 9.57 19.24
N GLU A 59 -5.19 8.71 20.21
CA GLU A 59 -4.10 8.91 21.18
C GLU A 59 -2.71 8.63 20.58
N HIS A 60 -2.66 8.21 19.32
CA HIS A 60 -1.47 7.69 18.63
C HIS A 60 -1.20 8.44 17.32
N PRO A 61 -0.82 9.74 17.36
CA PRO A 61 -0.64 10.56 16.16
C PRO A 61 0.41 10.00 15.18
N GLU A 62 1.38 9.21 15.65
CA GLU A 62 2.34 8.49 14.84
C GLU A 62 1.68 7.47 13.91
N ARG A 63 0.60 6.81 14.34
CA ARG A 63 -0.16 5.86 13.50
C ARG A 63 -0.86 6.57 12.36
N VAL A 64 -1.39 7.77 12.61
CA VAL A 64 -1.99 8.63 11.58
C VAL A 64 -0.92 9.07 10.58
N LYS A 65 0.27 9.47 11.05
CA LYS A 65 1.40 9.82 10.15
C LYS A 65 1.85 8.63 9.30
N ASN A 66 1.88 7.42 9.84
CA ASN A 66 2.23 6.21 9.11
C ASN A 66 1.14 5.79 8.12
N LEU A 67 -0.14 5.98 8.47
CA LEU A 67 -1.27 5.78 7.54
C LEU A 67 -1.13 6.69 6.31
N HIS A 68 -0.87 7.98 6.52
CA HIS A 68 -0.64 8.92 5.41
C HIS A 68 0.60 8.55 4.60
N PHE A 69 1.67 8.08 5.26
CA PHE A 69 2.86 7.60 4.57
C PHE A 69 2.55 6.44 3.62
N SER A 70 1.84 5.41 4.09
CA SER A 70 1.41 4.28 3.25
C SER A 70 0.53 4.74 2.09
N PHE A 71 -0.39 5.69 2.33
CA PHE A 71 -1.24 6.25 1.30
C PHE A 71 -0.45 6.99 0.21
N VAL A 72 0.55 7.79 0.59
CA VAL A 72 1.43 8.49 -0.37
C VAL A 72 2.26 7.48 -1.18
N VAL A 73 2.76 6.41 -0.57
CA VAL A 73 3.49 5.35 -1.30
C VAL A 73 2.59 4.65 -2.33
N LEU A 74 1.34 4.34 -1.97
CA LEU A 74 0.34 3.79 -2.89
C LEU A 74 0.07 4.74 -4.06
N LEU A 75 -0.18 6.03 -3.79
CA LEU A 75 -0.43 7.02 -4.86
C LEU A 75 0.78 7.17 -5.78
N ARG A 76 2.00 7.11 -5.24
CA ARG A 76 3.24 7.11 -6.03
C ARG A 76 3.33 5.88 -6.93
N ALA A 77 2.99 4.69 -6.41
CA ALA A 77 2.95 3.46 -7.19
C ALA A 77 1.95 3.56 -8.35
N VAL A 78 0.73 4.01 -8.07
CA VAL A 78 -0.30 4.24 -9.09
C VAL A 78 0.18 5.21 -10.16
N LYS A 79 0.79 6.35 -9.76
CA LYS A 79 1.34 7.33 -10.70
C LYS A 79 2.45 6.74 -11.59
N ARG A 80 3.36 5.93 -11.02
CA ARG A 80 4.41 5.26 -11.80
C ARG A 80 3.84 4.18 -12.74
N ALA A 81 2.77 3.51 -12.33
CA ALA A 81 2.08 2.49 -13.13
C ALA A 81 1.15 3.08 -14.19
N ALA A 82 0.90 4.39 -14.19
CA ALA A 82 -0.07 5.04 -15.07
C ALA A 82 0.10 4.69 -16.56
N PRO A 83 1.31 4.67 -17.15
CA PRO A 83 1.46 4.31 -18.56
C PRO A 83 1.01 2.88 -18.90
N TYR A 84 1.13 1.95 -17.95
CA TYR A 84 0.65 0.58 -18.09
C TYR A 84 -0.85 0.47 -17.86
N LEU A 85 -1.37 1.15 -16.85
CA LEU A 85 -2.80 1.14 -16.53
C LEU A 85 -3.66 1.80 -17.62
N GLN A 86 -3.10 2.76 -18.36
CA GLN A 86 -3.76 3.39 -19.51
C GLN A 86 -3.94 2.43 -20.70
N SER A 87 -3.00 1.52 -20.92
CA SER A 87 -3.03 0.55 -22.02
C SER A 87 -3.56 -0.82 -21.59
N TYR A 88 -3.91 -1.00 -20.32
CA TYR A 88 -4.37 -2.29 -19.80
C TYR A 88 -5.75 -2.67 -20.35
N SER A 89 -5.87 -3.93 -20.78
CA SER A 89 -7.14 -4.49 -21.24
C SER A 89 -7.96 -5.02 -20.06
N PHE A 90 -8.85 -4.18 -19.54
CA PHE A 90 -9.93 -4.61 -18.65
C PHE A 90 -10.98 -5.34 -19.49
N ASN A 91 -10.89 -6.67 -19.56
CA ASN A 91 -11.86 -7.52 -20.27
C ASN A 91 -12.50 -8.49 -19.28
N THR A 92 -13.76 -8.25 -18.92
CA THR A 92 -14.57 -9.16 -18.09
C THR A 92 -15.62 -9.91 -18.91
N GLY A 93 -15.69 -9.67 -20.22
CA GLY A 93 -16.73 -10.20 -21.11
C GLY A 93 -18.01 -9.35 -21.17
N ASP A 94 -18.02 -8.19 -20.53
CA ASP A 94 -19.11 -7.20 -20.61
C ASP A 94 -18.54 -5.90 -21.16
N GLU A 95 -18.77 -5.64 -22.45
CA GLU A 95 -18.20 -4.50 -23.15
C GLU A 95 -18.57 -3.15 -22.54
N LYS A 96 -19.76 -3.06 -21.92
CA LYS A 96 -20.24 -1.82 -21.31
C LYS A 96 -19.50 -1.54 -20.01
N GLU A 97 -19.38 -2.53 -19.14
CA GLU A 97 -18.65 -2.39 -17.88
C GLU A 97 -17.13 -2.24 -18.12
N ASP A 98 -16.59 -2.91 -19.14
CA ASP A 98 -15.19 -2.77 -19.55
C ASP A 98 -14.90 -1.36 -20.07
N GLY A 99 -15.79 -0.79 -20.89
CA GLY A 99 -15.71 0.59 -21.37
C GLY A 99 -15.79 1.61 -20.22
N MET A 100 -16.71 1.39 -19.27
CA MET A 100 -16.83 2.22 -18.07
C MET A 100 -15.59 2.13 -17.19
N THR A 101 -15.02 0.94 -17.01
CA THR A 101 -13.81 0.71 -16.22
C THR A 101 -12.62 1.46 -16.81
N LYS A 102 -12.42 1.39 -18.13
CA LYS A 102 -11.37 2.15 -18.84
C LYS A 102 -11.52 3.65 -18.64
N LEU A 103 -12.74 4.17 -18.74
CA LEU A 103 -13.02 5.60 -18.54
C LEU A 103 -12.73 6.04 -17.10
N LEU A 104 -13.18 5.28 -16.10
CA LEU A 104 -12.95 5.58 -14.68
C LEU A 104 -11.46 5.49 -14.33
N MET A 105 -10.74 4.52 -14.89
CA MET A 105 -9.30 4.40 -14.73
C MET A 105 -8.57 5.62 -15.30
N SER A 106 -8.90 6.07 -16.52
CA SER A 106 -8.31 7.29 -17.09
C SER A 106 -8.57 8.49 -16.20
N ARG A 107 -9.81 8.69 -15.73
CA ARG A 107 -10.15 9.81 -14.82
C ARG A 107 -9.37 9.76 -13.51
N LEU A 108 -9.14 8.57 -12.95
CA LEU A 108 -8.31 8.40 -11.76
C LEU A 108 -6.86 8.82 -12.03
N LEU A 109 -6.30 8.38 -13.16
CA LEU A 109 -4.92 8.66 -13.55
C LEU A 109 -4.68 10.14 -13.92
N ASP A 110 -5.71 10.80 -14.46
CA ASP A 110 -5.71 12.22 -14.81
C ASP A 110 -6.12 13.13 -13.64
N SER A 111 -6.47 12.54 -12.48
CA SER A 111 -6.97 13.30 -11.34
C SER A 111 -5.91 14.23 -10.74
N GLN A 112 -6.38 15.38 -10.24
CA GLN A 112 -5.52 16.33 -9.54
C GLN A 112 -4.85 15.73 -8.29
N LEU A 113 -5.39 14.66 -7.72
CA LEU A 113 -4.78 13.96 -6.59
C LEU A 113 -3.37 13.46 -6.93
N LEU A 114 -3.18 12.91 -8.13
CA LEU A 114 -1.87 12.40 -8.56
C LEU A 114 -0.92 13.52 -9.00
N SER A 115 -1.43 14.70 -9.35
CA SER A 115 -0.62 15.88 -9.65
C SER A 115 -0.19 16.63 -8.37
N LEU A 116 -1.12 16.86 -7.42
CA LEU A 116 -0.90 17.59 -6.17
C LEU A 116 -0.01 16.84 -5.18
N CYS A 117 0.01 15.51 -5.21
CA CYS A 117 0.93 14.75 -4.37
C CYS A 117 2.37 14.74 -4.90
N SER A 118 2.67 15.34 -6.06
CA SER A 118 4.04 15.39 -6.62
C SER A 118 5.09 15.95 -5.65
N PRO A 119 4.85 17.06 -4.94
CA PRO A 119 5.80 17.59 -3.95
C PRO A 119 5.89 16.69 -2.70
N LEU A 120 4.83 15.96 -2.34
CA LEU A 120 4.84 14.99 -1.24
C LEU A 120 5.62 13.73 -1.62
N PHE A 121 5.68 13.38 -2.91
CA PHE A 121 6.51 12.29 -3.41
C PHE A 121 8.00 12.66 -3.37
N GLU A 122 8.36 13.95 -3.50
CA GLU A 122 9.74 14.44 -3.36
C GLU A 122 10.25 14.41 -1.91
N ALA A 123 9.35 14.41 -0.92
CA ALA A 123 9.72 14.20 0.50
C ALA A 123 10.23 12.77 0.78
N PHE A 124 9.96 11.82 -0.13
CA PHE A 124 10.59 10.52 -0.17
C PHE A 124 11.74 10.56 -1.17
N ASP A 125 12.93 10.95 -0.68
CA ASP A 125 14.14 11.01 -1.50
C ASP A 125 14.60 9.59 -1.87
N GLU A 126 13.97 9.04 -2.91
CA GLU A 126 14.28 7.75 -3.55
C GLU A 126 15.79 7.63 -3.82
N THR A 127 16.47 8.74 -4.13
CA THR A 127 17.90 8.74 -4.45
C THR A 127 18.77 8.28 -3.26
N ARG A 128 18.33 8.51 -2.02
CA ARG A 128 19.02 8.02 -0.80
C ARG A 128 18.85 6.54 -0.55
N LEU A 129 17.77 5.94 -1.04
CA LEU A 129 17.54 4.50 -0.97
C LEU A 129 18.05 3.76 -2.23
N PHE A 130 18.24 4.47 -3.36
CA PHE A 130 18.38 3.85 -4.69
C PHE A 130 19.46 4.39 -5.64
N ASN A 131 20.25 5.41 -5.28
CA ASN A 131 21.53 5.70 -5.99
C ASN A 131 22.61 4.62 -5.74
N ALA A 132 22.20 3.53 -5.08
CA ALA A 132 22.96 2.33 -4.86
C ALA A 132 23.29 1.58 -6.17
N PRO A 133 24.51 0.99 -6.29
CA PRO A 133 24.88 0.09 -7.37
C PRO A 133 23.84 -1.01 -7.63
N SER A 134 23.79 -1.54 -8.85
CA SER A 134 22.81 -2.56 -9.30
C SER A 134 22.67 -3.75 -8.34
N GLU A 135 23.77 -4.18 -7.72
CA GLU A 135 23.83 -5.26 -6.73
C GLU A 135 22.98 -4.98 -5.47
N GLN A 136 23.09 -3.77 -4.92
CA GLN A 136 22.37 -3.38 -3.70
C GLN A 136 20.85 -3.27 -3.96
N ARG A 137 20.45 -2.81 -5.15
CA ARG A 137 19.04 -2.83 -5.59
C ARG A 137 18.49 -4.25 -5.72
N SER A 138 19.29 -5.18 -6.24
CA SER A 138 18.94 -6.61 -6.32
C SER A 138 18.78 -7.25 -4.93
N LEU A 139 19.66 -6.90 -3.98
CA LEU A 139 19.55 -7.35 -2.59
C LEU A 139 18.25 -6.83 -1.94
N LEU A 140 17.97 -5.54 -2.05
CA LEU A 140 16.79 -4.91 -1.48
C LEU A 140 15.48 -5.49 -2.04
N LYS A 141 15.44 -5.76 -3.35
CA LYS A 141 14.34 -6.49 -4.00
C LYS A 141 14.10 -7.87 -3.38
N ARG A 142 15.17 -8.63 -3.14
CA ARG A 142 15.09 -9.96 -2.52
C ARG A 142 14.61 -9.86 -1.08
N GLN A 143 15.07 -8.88 -0.32
CA GLN A 143 14.63 -8.64 1.06
C GLN A 143 13.14 -8.31 1.13
N PHE A 144 12.64 -7.36 0.33
CA PHE A 144 11.21 -7.04 0.27
C PHE A 144 10.37 -8.27 -0.09
N LYS A 145 10.76 -8.99 -1.15
CA LYS A 145 10.05 -10.21 -1.57
C LYS A 145 10.01 -11.26 -0.46
N SER A 146 11.14 -11.46 0.24
CA SER A 146 11.21 -12.43 1.33
C SER A 146 10.33 -12.04 2.50
N VAL A 147 10.33 -10.76 2.91
CA VAL A 147 9.50 -10.28 4.01
C VAL A 147 8.02 -10.43 3.70
N PHE A 148 7.56 -10.00 2.52
CA PHE A 148 6.15 -10.12 2.17
C PHE A 148 5.69 -11.58 1.99
N ARG A 149 6.58 -12.49 1.57
CA ARG A 149 6.29 -13.93 1.59
C ARG A 149 6.08 -14.43 3.02
N ASN A 150 6.99 -14.12 3.93
CA ASN A 150 6.90 -14.54 5.33
C ASN A 150 5.65 -13.93 6.01
N ILE A 151 5.31 -12.66 5.73
CA ILE A 151 4.08 -12.04 6.22
C ILE A 151 2.86 -12.80 5.69
N THR A 152 2.85 -13.18 4.42
CA THR A 152 1.72 -13.92 3.83
C THR A 152 1.54 -15.29 4.47
N GLU A 153 2.64 -16.00 4.78
CA GLU A 153 2.61 -17.25 5.54
C GLU A 153 2.06 -17.04 6.96
N LEU A 154 2.45 -15.96 7.65
CA LEU A 154 1.88 -15.62 8.97
C LEU A 154 0.38 -15.30 8.91
N VAL A 155 -0.06 -14.63 7.83
CA VAL A 155 -1.48 -14.30 7.61
C VAL A 155 -2.34 -15.57 7.44
N ASP A 156 -1.77 -16.68 6.98
CA ASP A 156 -2.49 -17.96 6.89
C ASP A 156 -2.95 -18.50 8.25
N CYS A 157 -2.28 -18.11 9.34
CA CYS A 157 -2.65 -18.46 10.71
C CYS A 157 -3.83 -17.65 11.27
N VAL A 158 -4.28 -16.59 10.58
CA VAL A 158 -5.39 -15.73 11.04
C VAL A 158 -6.72 -16.47 10.91
N GLN A 159 -7.39 -16.71 12.04
CA GLN A 159 -8.65 -17.46 12.11
C GLN A 159 -9.84 -16.71 11.48
N CYS A 160 -9.88 -15.39 11.66
CA CYS A 160 -10.91 -14.54 11.08
C CYS A 160 -10.79 -14.51 9.54
N GLN A 161 -11.75 -15.11 8.84
CA GLN A 161 -11.73 -15.24 7.37
C GLN A 161 -11.71 -13.89 6.64
N ARG A 162 -12.53 -12.93 7.08
CA ARG A 162 -12.53 -11.57 6.52
C ARG A 162 -11.21 -10.86 6.77
N CYS A 163 -10.65 -10.99 7.97
CA CYS A 163 -9.37 -10.40 8.33
C CYS A 163 -8.23 -11.01 7.51
N ARG A 164 -8.22 -12.32 7.32
CA ARG A 164 -7.27 -13.04 6.47
C ARG A 164 -7.34 -12.59 5.01
N LEU A 165 -8.55 -12.46 4.45
CA LEU A 165 -8.76 -11.95 3.09
C LEU A 165 -8.18 -10.55 2.91
N HIS A 166 -8.58 -9.60 3.76
CA HIS A 166 -8.07 -8.23 3.69
C HIS A 166 -6.57 -8.20 3.92
N ALA A 167 -6.04 -8.98 4.86
CA ALA A 167 -4.61 -9.02 5.13
C ALA A 167 -3.78 -9.51 3.94
N LYS A 168 -4.26 -10.53 3.22
CA LYS A 168 -3.61 -10.96 1.96
C LYS A 168 -3.67 -9.87 0.89
N LEU A 169 -4.81 -9.21 0.73
CA LEU A 169 -4.97 -8.11 -0.23
C LEU A 169 -4.01 -6.94 0.07
N PHE A 170 -3.94 -6.50 1.32
CA PHE A 170 -3.04 -5.41 1.73
C PHE A 170 -1.56 -5.81 1.60
N SER A 171 -1.19 -7.03 2.00
CA SER A 171 0.17 -7.54 1.85
C SER A 171 0.61 -7.56 0.38
N LEU A 172 -0.25 -8.07 -0.52
CA LEU A 172 0.01 -8.08 -1.95
C LEU A 172 0.09 -6.67 -2.55
N GLY A 173 -0.82 -5.78 -2.14
CA GLY A 173 -0.84 -4.38 -2.55
C GLY A 173 0.44 -3.67 -2.18
N LEU A 174 0.83 -3.69 -0.90
CA LEU A 174 2.06 -3.05 -0.42
C LEU A 174 3.32 -3.67 -1.04
N GLY A 175 3.34 -4.98 -1.28
CA GLY A 175 4.43 -5.63 -1.99
C GLY A 175 4.55 -5.17 -3.44
N THR A 176 3.41 -5.01 -4.12
CA THR A 176 3.33 -4.46 -5.49
C THR A 176 3.73 -3.00 -5.52
N ASP A 177 3.23 -2.18 -4.59
CA ASP A 177 3.57 -0.76 -4.49
C ASP A 177 5.07 -0.58 -4.28
N ALA A 178 5.65 -1.33 -3.33
CA ALA A 178 7.09 -1.36 -3.12
C ALA A 178 7.83 -1.83 -4.39
N TRP A 179 7.32 -2.82 -5.11
CA TRP A 179 7.94 -3.25 -6.36
C TRP A 179 7.91 -2.16 -7.44
N ILE A 180 6.77 -1.48 -7.65
CA ILE A 180 6.58 -0.43 -8.66
C ILE A 180 7.39 0.83 -8.31
N VAL A 181 7.35 1.26 -7.04
CA VAL A 181 8.02 2.48 -6.57
C VAL A 181 9.52 2.28 -6.46
N LEU A 182 9.98 1.12 -5.97
CA LEU A 182 11.38 0.95 -5.56
C LEU A 182 12.26 0.28 -6.63
N LEU A 183 11.69 -0.20 -7.74
CA LEU A 183 12.45 -0.81 -8.84
C LEU A 183 12.21 -0.08 -10.17
N PRO A 184 13.18 -0.12 -11.10
CA PRO A 184 12.94 0.33 -12.46
C PRO A 184 11.80 -0.50 -13.06
N ILE A 185 10.83 0.19 -13.66
CA ILE A 185 9.70 -0.44 -14.35
C ILE A 185 10.29 -1.37 -15.42
N PRO A 186 10.01 -2.69 -15.38
CA PRO A 186 10.53 -3.58 -16.39
C PRO A 186 10.06 -3.13 -17.78
N ALA A 187 10.91 -3.22 -18.79
CA ALA A 187 10.52 -2.93 -20.18
C ALA A 187 9.31 -3.76 -20.66
N ARG A 188 8.97 -4.87 -19.98
CA ARG A 188 7.75 -5.65 -20.21
C ARG A 188 6.46 -4.93 -19.82
N MET A 189 6.51 -3.97 -18.90
CA MET A 189 5.34 -3.16 -18.52
C MET A 189 5.03 -2.07 -19.58
N HIS A 190 5.87 -1.90 -20.60
CA HIS A 190 5.57 -1.11 -21.80
C HIS A 190 4.92 -1.92 -22.93
N ARG A 191 4.83 -3.25 -22.81
CA ARG A 191 4.14 -4.10 -23.77
C ARG A 191 2.85 -4.60 -23.16
N ALA A 192 1.75 -4.02 -23.62
CA ALA A 192 0.44 -4.64 -23.54
C ALA A 192 0.32 -5.63 -24.71
N ASP A 193 1.08 -6.74 -24.62
CA ASP A 193 0.94 -7.90 -25.52
C ASP A 193 0.45 -9.10 -24.69
#